data_AF-A0A512IJ41-F1
#
_entry.id   AF-A0A512IJ41-F1
#
_cell.length_a   1.000
_cell.length_b   1.000
_cell.length_c   1.000
_cell.angle_alpha   90.00
_cell.angle_beta   90.00
_cell.angle_gamma   90.00
#
_symmetry.space_group_name_H-M   'P 1'
#
loop_
_entity.id
_entity.type
_entity.pdbx_description
1 polymer ?
#
loop_
_entity_poly.entity_id
_entity_poly.type
_entity_poly.pdbx_seq_one_letter_code
_entity_poly.pdbx_strand_id
1 'polypeptide(L)'
;MLQAHYIVPIISAVLGLVGAIFGVLLAHRFTSERDRSQKRREILLKNLLEIWKDLEIGSRDELDICDKKSNLENGISMLQIFGSLKQIEKTNIFVNEMASANFADTTPIMVELRNEIRSQLGLEQIDGPINWLRIKLIGNSKSRPVSAS
;
A
#
# COMPACT_ATOMS: atom_id res chain seq x y z
N MET A 1 64.84 12.20 -21.27
CA MET A 1 64.40 11.67 -19.94
C MET A 1 63.43 12.59 -19.19
N LEU A 2 63.61 13.92 -19.20
CA LEU A 2 62.75 14.85 -18.44
C LEU A 2 61.25 14.86 -18.85
N GLN A 3 60.93 14.69 -20.14
CA GLN A 3 59.53 14.75 -20.59
C GLN A 3 58.67 13.57 -20.11
N ALA A 4 59.24 12.37 -19.99
CA ALA A 4 58.51 11.19 -19.50
C ALA A 4 58.09 11.31 -18.02
N HIS A 5 58.83 12.09 -17.22
CA HIS A 5 58.56 12.27 -15.78
C HIS A 5 57.27 13.06 -15.52
N TYR A 6 56.89 13.99 -16.41
CA TYR A 6 55.68 14.80 -16.28
C TYR A 6 54.46 14.22 -17.00
N ILE A 7 54.66 13.39 -18.04
CA ILE A 7 53.55 12.81 -18.82
C ILE A 7 52.77 11.76 -18.02
N VAL A 8 53.48 10.89 -17.28
CA VAL A 8 52.86 9.82 -16.48
C VAL A 8 51.88 10.36 -15.41
N PRO A 9 52.24 11.34 -14.56
CA PRO A 9 51.31 11.87 -13.56
C PRO A 9 50.10 12.56 -14.20
N ILE A 10 50.27 13.26 -15.32
CA ILE A 10 49.16 13.89 -16.05
C ILE A 10 48.17 12.83 -16.55
N ILE A 11 48.67 11.75 -17.17
CA ILE A 11 47.80 10.65 -17.64
C ILE A 11 47.07 10.00 -16.46
N SER A 12 47.73 9.75 -15.34
CA SER A 12 47.08 9.20 -14.15
C SER A 12 46.01 10.12 -13.57
N ALA A 13 46.24 11.44 -13.57
CA ALA A 13 45.29 12.42 -13.09
C ALA A 13 44.05 12.50 -14.01
N VAL A 14 44.25 12.47 -15.33
CA VAL A 14 43.15 12.44 -16.30
C VAL A 14 42.34 11.16 -16.18
N LEU A 15 42.99 10.00 -16.06
CA LEU A 15 42.30 8.72 -15.86
C LEU A 15 41.52 8.70 -14.54
N GLY A 16 42.11 9.23 -13.46
CA GLY A 16 41.45 9.38 -12.17
C GLY A 16 40.21 10.29 -12.26
N LEU A 17 40.33 11.42 -12.95
CA LEU A 17 39.22 12.35 -13.17
C LEU A 17 38.09 11.71 -13.99
N VAL A 18 38.44 11.04 -15.09
CA VAL A 18 37.47 10.31 -15.92
C VAL A 18 36.78 9.22 -15.09
N GLY A 19 37.54 8.42 -14.35
CA GLY A 19 37.00 7.40 -13.45
C GLY A 19 36.05 7.99 -12.41
N ALA A 20 36.39 9.12 -11.79
CA ALA A 20 35.54 9.80 -10.82
C ALA A 20 34.23 10.29 -11.45
N ILE A 21 34.28 10.90 -12.63
CA ILE A 21 33.09 11.35 -13.37
C ILE A 21 32.19 10.17 -13.71
N PHE A 22 32.76 9.08 -14.26
CA PHE A 22 32.00 7.86 -14.56
C PHE A 22 31.38 7.24 -13.31
N GLY A 23 32.13 7.19 -12.21
CA GLY A 23 31.65 6.68 -10.93
C GLY A 23 30.44 7.46 -10.42
N VAL A 24 30.49 8.79 -10.43
CA VAL A 24 29.37 9.65 -10.00
C VAL A 24 28.16 9.49 -10.92
N LEU A 25 28.36 9.43 -12.23
CA LEU A 25 27.25 9.27 -13.19
C LEU A 25 26.51 7.94 -12.98
N LEU A 26 27.25 6.84 -12.86
CA LEU A 26 26.65 5.52 -12.61
C LEU A 26 25.95 5.48 -11.25
N ALA A 27 26.62 5.96 -10.18
CA ALA A 27 26.03 6.02 -8.85
C ALA A 27 24.73 6.83 -8.84
N HIS A 28 24.71 7.98 -9.51
CA HIS A 28 23.53 8.83 -9.57
C HIS A 28 22.35 8.15 -10.30
N ARG A 29 22.62 7.40 -11.38
CA ARG A 29 21.59 6.65 -12.09
C ARG A 29 20.97 5.57 -11.21
N PHE A 30 21.79 4.76 -10.56
CA PHE A 30 21.32 3.72 -9.65
C PHE A 30 20.55 4.30 -8.45
N THR A 31 21.03 5.39 -7.87
CA THR A 31 20.33 6.07 -6.77
C THR A 31 18.98 6.61 -7.23
N SER A 32 18.90 7.26 -8.40
CA SER A 32 17.64 7.80 -8.91
C SER A 32 16.60 6.72 -9.19
N GLU A 33 17.00 5.58 -9.75
CA GLU A 33 16.10 4.44 -9.98
C GLU A 33 15.63 3.81 -8.67
N ARG A 34 16.54 3.65 -7.71
CA ARG A 34 16.22 3.18 -6.35
C ARG A 34 15.22 4.13 -5.68
N ASP A 35 15.46 5.43 -5.70
CA ASP A 35 14.60 6.42 -5.05
C ASP A 35 13.21 6.45 -5.68
N ARG A 36 13.12 6.37 -7.02
CA ARG A 36 11.83 6.28 -7.73
C ARG A 36 11.06 5.01 -7.36
N SER A 37 11.74 3.86 -7.33
CA SER A 37 11.09 2.59 -6.98
C SER A 37 10.62 2.58 -5.52
N GLN A 38 11.42 3.12 -4.60
CA GLN A 38 11.04 3.28 -3.20
C GLN A 38 9.86 4.21 -3.04
N LYS A 39 9.86 5.37 -3.72
CA LYS A 39 8.77 6.33 -3.62
C LYS A 39 7.46 5.79 -4.20
N ARG A 40 7.54 5.08 -5.33
CA ARG A 40 6.39 4.38 -5.91
C ARG A 40 5.82 3.36 -4.92
N ARG A 41 6.67 2.54 -4.32
CA ARG A 41 6.25 1.54 -3.32
C ARG A 41 5.58 2.19 -2.11
N GLU A 42 6.15 3.29 -1.60
CA GLU A 42 5.59 4.06 -0.47
C GLU A 42 4.18 4.58 -0.80
N ILE A 43 3.99 5.18 -1.98
CA ILE A 43 2.69 5.70 -2.42
C ILE A 43 1.68 4.58 -2.57
N LEU A 44 2.06 3.47 -3.23
CA LEU A 44 1.16 2.33 -3.41
C LEU A 44 0.75 1.74 -2.06
N LEU A 45 1.71 1.43 -1.18
CA LEU A 45 1.43 0.86 0.12
C LEU A 45 0.49 1.76 0.95
N LYS A 46 0.72 3.08 0.95
CA LYS A 46 -0.14 4.03 1.64
C LYS A 46 -1.59 3.94 1.14
N ASN A 47 -1.80 3.97 -0.16
CA ASN A 47 -3.15 3.91 -0.74
C ASN A 47 -3.80 2.54 -0.52
N LEU A 48 -3.06 1.43 -0.61
CA LEU A 48 -3.59 0.09 -0.34
C LEU A 48 -4.05 -0.07 1.12
N LEU A 49 -3.32 0.51 2.07
CA LEU A 49 -3.73 0.53 3.49
C LEU A 49 -4.99 1.38 3.72
N GLU A 50 -5.13 2.50 2.99
CA GLU A 50 -6.32 3.34 3.04
C GLU A 50 -7.55 2.60 2.47
N ILE A 51 -7.39 1.99 1.29
CA ILE A 51 -8.42 1.11 0.70
C ILE A 51 -8.82 -0.01 1.68
N TRP A 52 -7.83 -0.65 2.32
CA TRP A 52 -8.11 -1.71 3.29
C TRP A 52 -8.99 -1.21 4.42
N LYS A 53 -8.65 -0.05 4.99
CA LYS A 53 -9.40 0.56 6.09
C LYS A 53 -10.82 0.90 5.64
N ASP A 54 -10.98 1.52 4.47
CA ASP A 54 -12.28 1.94 3.97
C ASP A 54 -13.19 0.76 3.66
N LEU A 55 -12.66 -0.31 3.04
CA LEU A 55 -13.41 -1.53 2.81
C LEU A 55 -13.77 -2.25 4.12
N GLU A 56 -12.88 -2.26 5.11
CA GLU A 56 -13.14 -2.85 6.42
C GLU A 56 -14.27 -2.11 7.14
N ILE A 57 -14.23 -0.77 7.17
CA ILE A 57 -15.28 0.08 7.74
C ILE A 57 -16.58 -0.12 6.97
N GLY A 58 -16.55 -0.03 5.64
CA GLY A 58 -17.71 -0.22 4.77
C GLY A 58 -18.33 -1.63 4.82
N SER A 59 -17.61 -2.61 5.36
CA SER A 59 -18.11 -3.99 5.55
C SER A 59 -18.71 -4.25 6.94
N ARG A 60 -18.72 -3.25 7.83
CA ARG A 60 -19.36 -3.37 9.15
C ARG A 60 -20.86 -3.13 9.05
N ASP A 61 -21.62 -3.92 9.80
CA ASP A 61 -23.08 -3.84 9.79
C ASP A 61 -23.62 -2.90 10.85
N GLU A 62 -22.82 -2.59 11.87
CA GLU A 62 -23.19 -1.75 13.02
C GLU A 62 -23.03 -0.23 12.76
N LEU A 63 -22.57 0.16 11.57
CA LEU A 63 -22.38 1.58 11.21
C LEU A 63 -23.62 2.18 10.56
N ASP A 64 -23.70 3.51 10.60
CA ASP A 64 -24.72 4.25 9.86
C ASP A 64 -24.58 3.97 8.34
N ILE A 65 -25.72 3.96 7.64
CA ILE A 65 -25.76 3.62 6.22
C ILE A 65 -24.98 4.63 5.36
N CYS A 66 -24.93 5.91 5.76
CA CYS A 66 -24.18 6.93 5.05
C CYS A 66 -22.67 6.66 5.16
N ASP A 67 -22.19 6.34 6.35
CA ASP A 67 -20.79 6.03 6.60
C ASP A 67 -20.39 4.74 5.87
N LYS A 68 -21.24 3.70 5.94
CA LYS A 68 -21.02 2.43 5.25
C LYS A 68 -20.84 2.64 3.75
N LYS A 69 -21.79 3.36 3.13
CA LYS A 69 -21.79 3.67 1.71
C LYS A 69 -20.55 4.47 1.31
N SER A 70 -20.27 5.57 2.02
CA SER A 70 -19.16 6.47 1.70
C SER A 70 -17.82 5.75 1.69
N ASN A 71 -17.53 4.95 2.72
CA ASN A 71 -16.27 4.21 2.81
C ASN A 71 -16.19 3.11 1.74
N LEU A 72 -17.29 2.40 1.46
CA LEU A 72 -17.29 1.36 0.44
C LEU A 72 -17.07 1.94 -0.97
N GLU A 73 -17.75 3.04 -1.31
CA GLU A 73 -17.59 3.74 -2.60
C GLU A 73 -16.17 4.31 -2.75
N ASN A 74 -15.62 4.92 -1.70
CA ASN A 74 -14.26 5.45 -1.73
C ASN A 74 -13.22 4.34 -1.90
N GLY A 75 -13.32 3.27 -1.10
CA GLY A 75 -12.41 2.13 -1.18
C GLY A 75 -12.41 1.47 -2.56
N ILE A 76 -13.60 1.26 -3.14
CA ILE A 76 -13.73 0.70 -4.50
C ILE A 76 -13.16 1.65 -5.56
N SER A 77 -13.45 2.95 -5.47
CA SER A 77 -12.93 3.95 -6.42
C SER A 77 -11.40 4.01 -6.39
N MET A 78 -10.80 4.07 -5.20
CA MET A 78 -9.35 4.06 -5.04
C MET A 78 -8.73 2.75 -5.54
N LEU A 79 -9.39 1.62 -5.33
CA LEU A 79 -8.90 0.32 -5.79
C LEU A 79 -8.87 0.21 -7.33
N GLN A 80 -9.77 0.90 -8.04
CA GLN A 80 -9.71 0.98 -9.51
C GLN A 80 -8.46 1.72 -10.01
N ILE A 81 -7.91 2.64 -9.21
CA ILE A 81 -6.73 3.46 -9.57
C ILE A 81 -5.43 2.77 -9.14
N PHE A 82 -5.39 2.25 -7.90
CA PHE A 82 -4.16 1.77 -7.27
C PHE A 82 -4.07 0.24 -7.19
N GLY A 83 -5.16 -0.47 -7.49
CA GLY A 83 -5.23 -1.92 -7.39
C GLY A 83 -4.49 -2.66 -8.49
N SER A 84 -4.16 -3.91 -8.22
CA SER A 84 -3.68 -4.85 -9.22
C SER A 84 -4.84 -5.36 -10.10
N LEU A 85 -4.52 -5.93 -11.26
CA LEU A 85 -5.54 -6.51 -12.15
C LEU A 85 -6.41 -7.55 -11.44
N LYS A 86 -5.81 -8.40 -10.60
CA LYS A 86 -6.53 -9.41 -9.80
C LYS A 86 -7.50 -8.77 -8.81
N GLN A 87 -7.11 -7.64 -8.21
CA GLN A 87 -7.97 -6.91 -7.29
C GLN A 87 -9.15 -6.30 -8.05
N ILE A 88 -8.90 -5.68 -9.20
CA ILE A 88 -9.94 -5.10 -10.07
C ILE A 88 -10.94 -6.17 -10.52
N GLU A 89 -10.48 -7.35 -10.92
CA GLU A 89 -11.36 -8.48 -11.27
C GLU A 89 -12.30 -8.85 -10.12
N LYS A 90 -11.76 -9.01 -8.90
CA LYS A 90 -12.55 -9.31 -7.70
C LYS A 90 -13.51 -8.18 -7.33
N THR A 91 -13.10 -6.93 -7.52
CA THR A 91 -13.95 -5.76 -7.35
C THR A 91 -15.11 -5.74 -8.32
N ASN A 92 -14.88 -6.09 -9.59
CA ASN A 92 -15.96 -6.16 -10.58
C ASN A 92 -16.98 -7.24 -10.24
N ILE A 93 -16.53 -8.41 -9.75
CA ILE A 93 -17.42 -9.46 -9.24
C ILE A 93 -18.27 -8.90 -8.08
N PHE A 94 -17.62 -8.30 -7.08
CA PHE A 94 -18.31 -7.70 -5.94
C PHE A 94 -19.34 -6.64 -6.35
N VAL A 95 -19.00 -5.73 -7.25
CA VAL A 95 -19.91 -4.67 -7.71
C VAL A 95 -21.12 -5.27 -8.44
N ASN A 96 -20.89 -6.29 -9.28
CA ASN A 96 -21.97 -6.96 -10.00
C ASN A 96 -22.89 -7.75 -9.06
N GLU A 97 -22.34 -8.44 -8.07
CA GLU A 97 -23.11 -9.15 -7.03
C GLU A 97 -23.92 -8.16 -6.19
N MET A 98 -23.30 -7.04 -5.78
CA MET A 98 -23.99 -6.01 -5.01
C MET A 98 -25.15 -5.40 -5.81
N ALA A 99 -24.94 -5.11 -7.10
CA ALA A 99 -25.95 -4.55 -7.98
C ALA A 99 -27.11 -5.52 -8.28
N SER A 100 -26.85 -6.83 -8.33
CA SER A 100 -27.85 -7.84 -8.69
C SER A 100 -28.58 -8.46 -7.49
N ALA A 101 -27.90 -8.65 -6.37
CA ALA A 101 -28.41 -9.36 -5.20
C ALA A 101 -28.58 -8.47 -3.95
N ASN A 102 -28.18 -7.19 -4.00
CA ASN A 102 -28.10 -6.27 -2.84
C ASN A 102 -27.23 -6.81 -1.69
N PHE A 103 -26.37 -7.78 -1.99
CA PHE A 103 -25.43 -8.39 -1.07
C PHE A 103 -24.24 -8.89 -1.88
N ALA A 104 -23.03 -8.68 -1.36
CA ALA A 104 -21.80 -9.22 -1.92
C ALA A 104 -20.77 -9.41 -0.81
N ASP A 105 -19.89 -10.38 -0.99
CA ASP A 105 -18.82 -10.67 -0.04
C ASP A 105 -17.57 -9.84 -0.37
N THR A 106 -17.13 -8.99 0.55
CA THR A 106 -15.88 -8.22 0.42
C THR A 106 -14.63 -9.07 0.71
N THR A 107 -14.78 -10.25 1.31
CA THR A 107 -13.66 -11.10 1.75
C THR A 107 -12.67 -11.43 0.64
N PRO A 108 -13.07 -11.78 -0.61
CA PRO A 108 -12.14 -12.09 -1.69
C PRO A 108 -11.21 -10.91 -2.04
N ILE A 109 -11.75 -9.69 -2.04
CA ILE A 109 -10.99 -8.45 -2.28
C ILE A 109 -10.02 -8.23 -1.13
N MET A 110 -10.50 -8.34 0.11
CA MET A 110 -9.68 -8.14 1.30
C MET A 110 -8.53 -9.15 1.36
N VAL A 111 -8.75 -10.44 1.06
CA VAL A 111 -7.67 -11.44 1.03
C VAL A 111 -6.57 -11.06 0.02
N GLU A 112 -6.95 -10.61 -1.18
CA GLU A 112 -5.98 -10.17 -2.18
C GLU A 112 -5.21 -8.94 -1.71
N LEU A 113 -5.92 -7.98 -1.13
CA LEU A 113 -5.34 -6.73 -0.62
C LEU A 113 -4.35 -7.00 0.52
N ARG A 114 -4.68 -7.92 1.44
CA ARG A 114 -3.77 -8.38 2.50
C ARG A 114 -2.48 -8.91 1.91
N ASN A 115 -2.57 -9.80 0.93
CA ASN A 115 -1.40 -10.46 0.35
C ASN A 115 -0.55 -9.49 -0.48
N GLU A 116 -1.17 -8.54 -1.18
CA GLU A 116 -0.47 -7.47 -1.88
C GLU A 116 0.27 -6.55 -0.89
N ILE A 117 -0.40 -6.06 0.16
CA ILE A 117 0.23 -5.24 1.21
C ILE A 117 1.41 -5.96 1.84
N ARG A 118 1.26 -7.25 2.14
CA ARG A 118 2.35 -8.09 2.69
C ARG A 118 3.50 -8.22 1.72
N SER A 119 3.22 -8.45 0.44
CA SER A 119 4.26 -8.50 -0.60
C SER A 119 5.03 -7.18 -0.72
N GLN A 120 4.33 -6.03 -0.69
CA GLN A 120 4.96 -4.70 -0.70
C GLN A 120 5.85 -4.45 0.53
N LEU A 121 5.54 -5.09 1.65
CA LEU A 121 6.33 -5.06 2.89
C LEU A 121 7.45 -6.13 2.94
N GLY A 122 7.56 -6.99 1.93
CA GLY A 122 8.51 -8.12 1.94
C GLY A 122 8.15 -9.23 2.91
N LEU A 123 6.86 -9.35 3.26
CA LEU A 123 6.32 -10.38 4.13
C LEU A 123 5.74 -11.55 3.32
N GLU A 124 5.79 -12.75 3.88
CA GLU A 124 5.19 -13.95 3.28
C GLU A 124 3.68 -13.80 3.09
N GLN A 125 3.10 -14.37 2.05
CA GLN A 125 1.65 -14.36 1.87
C GLN A 125 0.97 -15.26 2.91
N ILE A 126 -0.30 -14.99 3.20
CA ILE A 126 -1.09 -15.84 4.11
C ILE A 126 -2.15 -16.55 3.29
N ASP A 127 -2.10 -17.88 3.32
CA ASP A 127 -3.14 -18.74 2.80
C ASP A 127 -4.26 -18.89 3.83
N GLY A 128 -5.51 -18.69 3.38
CA GLY A 128 -6.70 -18.84 4.21
C GLY A 128 -7.44 -17.53 4.50
N PRO A 129 -8.58 -17.64 5.21
CA PRO A 129 -9.51 -16.53 5.41
C PRO A 129 -8.94 -15.43 6.31
N ILE A 130 -9.63 -14.29 6.35
CA ILE A 130 -9.38 -13.24 7.33
C ILE A 130 -10.34 -13.46 8.50
N ASN A 131 -9.80 -13.57 9.71
CA ASN A 131 -10.59 -13.68 10.93
C ASN A 131 -10.85 -12.26 11.47
N TRP A 132 -12.10 -11.82 11.40
CA TRP A 132 -12.52 -10.51 11.89
C TRP A 132 -12.93 -10.60 13.36
N LEU A 133 -12.33 -9.76 14.21
CA LEU A 133 -12.79 -9.57 15.59
C LEU A 133 -13.82 -8.44 15.64
N ARG A 134 -15.08 -8.77 15.95
CA ARG A 134 -16.15 -7.80 16.17
C ARG A 134 -16.61 -7.86 17.64
N ILE A 135 -16.33 -6.80 18.41
CA ILE A 135 -16.73 -6.71 19.84
C ILE A 135 -18.03 -5.91 19.93
N LYS A 136 -19.09 -6.53 20.43
CA LYS A 136 -20.33 -5.85 20.80
C LYS A 136 -20.34 -5.61 22.31
N LEU A 137 -20.38 -4.35 22.73
CA LEU A 137 -20.61 -4.03 24.14
C LEU A 137 -22.08 -4.29 24.45
N ILE A 138 -22.37 -5.38 25.17
CA ILE A 138 -23.71 -5.62 25.72
C ILE A 138 -23.85 -4.72 26.95
N GLY A 139 -24.37 -3.51 26.74
CA GLY A 139 -24.71 -2.61 27.83
C GLY A 139 -25.93 -3.12 28.58
N ASN A 140 -25.76 -3.72 29.75
CA ASN A 140 -26.83 -3.73 30.74
C ASN A 140 -26.87 -2.34 31.38
N SER A 141 -27.76 -1.47 30.87
CA SER A 141 -28.08 -0.17 31.48
C SER A 141 -28.83 -0.39 32.80
N LYS A 142 -28.11 -0.84 33.84
CA LYS A 142 -28.55 -0.69 35.22
C LYS A 142 -27.45 0.02 36.00
N SER A 143 -27.80 1.25 36.40
CA SER A 143 -27.27 2.01 37.54
C SER A 143 -25.76 2.21 37.59
N ARG A 144 -25.28 3.31 37.00
CA ARG A 144 -24.34 4.16 37.73
C ARG A 144 -25.18 5.25 38.41
N PRO A 145 -25.32 5.27 39.75
CA PRO A 145 -25.85 6.45 40.40
C PRO A 145 -24.87 7.58 40.12
N VAL A 146 -25.32 8.61 39.42
CA VAL A 146 -24.62 9.89 39.37
C VAL A 146 -24.61 10.39 40.80
N SER A 147 -23.44 10.33 41.44
CA SER A 147 -23.21 10.97 42.72
C SER A 147 -23.48 12.45 42.55
N ALA A 148 -24.50 12.93 43.27
CA ALA A 148 -24.75 14.35 43.43
C ALA A 148 -23.49 15.03 43.99
N SER A 149 -23.09 16.11 43.35
CA SER A 149 -22.22 17.16 43.88
C SER A 149 -22.62 18.47 43.22
#